data_AF-U6DKT8-F1
#
_entry.id   AF-U6DKT8-F1
#
_cell.length_a   1.000
_cell.length_b   1.000
_cell.length_c   1.000
_cell.angle_alpha   90.00
_cell.angle_beta   90.00
_cell.angle_gamma   90.00
#
_symmetry.space_group_name_H-M   'P 1'
#
loop_
_entity.id
_entity.type
_entity.pdbx_description
1 polymer ?
#
loop_
_entity_poly.entity_id
_entity_poly.type
_entity_poly.pdbx_seq_one_letter_code
_entity_poly.pdbx_strand_id
1 'polypeptide(L)'
;MATLRRLREVPRHLLVCEKSNFGHDKSRHRHLVETHYHNYRVSFLIPECGILSKELKNLVMETGPYYFVKNLPLHELITHEFIHSFVKKGSFYALTYNTNIDEDNTVALLPNGKLILSLDKDTYEETGLQGRPSKYSGRKVMKFIVSIDLMDLSFNLNSKKYERISWSFKEKKPLKFDFLLAWHHT
;
A
#
# COMPACT_ATOMS: atom_id res chain seq x y z
N MET A 1 3.12 -42.31 -7.12
CA MET A 1 3.74 -41.53 -8.23
C MET A 1 3.36 -40.04 -8.26
N ALA A 2 2.17 -39.60 -7.81
CA ALA A 2 1.79 -38.17 -7.82
C ALA A 2 2.57 -37.28 -6.82
N THR A 3 3.03 -37.83 -5.69
CA THR A 3 3.77 -37.11 -4.64
C THR A 3 5.16 -36.66 -5.06
N LEU A 4 5.87 -37.47 -5.88
CA LEU A 4 7.20 -37.10 -6.40
C LEU A 4 7.15 -36.01 -7.48
N ARG A 5 5.98 -35.76 -8.11
CA ARG A 5 5.83 -34.72 -9.14
C ARG A 5 5.91 -33.31 -8.56
N ARG A 6 5.26 -33.06 -7.41
CA ARG A 6 5.28 -31.74 -6.75
C ARG A 6 6.67 -31.34 -6.27
N LEU A 7 7.51 -32.30 -5.90
CA LEU A 7 8.90 -32.05 -5.48
C LEU A 7 9.81 -31.59 -6.64
N ARG A 8 9.39 -31.83 -7.89
CA ARG A 8 10.11 -31.41 -9.10
C ARG A 8 9.41 -30.24 -9.81
N GLU A 9 8.27 -29.80 -9.29
CA GLU A 9 7.46 -28.75 -9.90
C GLU A 9 8.05 -27.39 -9.53
N VAL A 10 8.22 -26.53 -10.53
CA VAL A 10 8.82 -25.21 -10.34
C VAL A 10 7.74 -24.24 -9.85
N PRO A 11 8.04 -23.37 -8.87
CA PRO A 11 7.10 -22.33 -8.48
C PRO A 11 6.74 -21.45 -9.67
N ARG A 12 5.52 -20.89 -9.62
CA ARG A 12 5.05 -19.97 -10.65
C ARG A 12 5.94 -18.73 -10.68
N HIS A 13 6.54 -18.45 -11.83
CA HIS A 13 7.32 -17.26 -12.10
C HIS A 13 6.87 -16.69 -13.44
N LEU A 14 6.80 -15.37 -13.53
CA LEU A 14 6.46 -14.66 -14.76
C LEU A 14 7.40 -13.46 -14.89
N LEU A 15 8.05 -13.35 -16.04
CA LEU A 15 8.87 -12.21 -16.40
C LEU A 15 8.33 -11.62 -17.69
N VAL A 16 8.23 -10.29 -17.74
CA VAL A 16 7.79 -9.54 -18.91
C VAL A 16 8.93 -8.62 -19.31
N CYS A 17 9.42 -8.75 -20.54
CA CYS A 17 10.46 -7.91 -21.10
C CYS A 17 9.88 -7.09 -22.24
N GLU A 18 9.82 -5.77 -22.06
CA GLU A 18 9.31 -4.83 -23.06
C GLU A 18 10.44 -3.90 -23.53
N LYS A 19 10.41 -3.52 -24.81
CA LYS A 19 11.26 -2.47 -25.38
C LYS A 19 10.38 -1.33 -25.86
N SER A 20 10.73 -0.11 -25.50
CA SER A 20 10.03 1.11 -25.92
C SER A 20 11.02 2.26 -26.14
N ASN A 21 10.50 3.44 -26.45
CA ASN A 21 11.26 4.69 -26.58
C ASN A 21 10.65 5.74 -25.62
N PHE A 22 11.50 6.52 -24.95
CA PHE A 22 11.06 7.60 -24.04
C PHE A 22 10.31 8.72 -24.77
N GLY A 23 10.69 9.03 -26.02
CA GLY A 23 10.06 10.06 -26.84
C GLY A 23 8.82 9.60 -27.61
N HIS A 24 8.37 8.36 -27.43
CA HIS A 24 7.18 7.85 -28.13
C HIS A 24 5.91 8.23 -27.35
N ASP A 25 4.93 8.89 -27.99
CA ASP A 25 3.74 9.44 -27.34
C ASP A 25 2.91 8.40 -26.56
N LYS A 26 2.87 7.15 -27.03
CA LYS A 26 2.14 6.05 -26.37
C LYS A 26 2.97 5.31 -25.31
N SER A 27 4.17 5.80 -24.98
CA SER A 27 5.05 5.16 -24.00
C SER A 27 4.46 5.26 -22.60
N ARG A 28 4.36 4.13 -21.90
CA ARG A 28 3.77 4.06 -20.55
C ARG A 28 4.80 4.08 -19.42
N HIS A 29 6.05 4.39 -19.73
CA HIS A 29 7.17 4.31 -18.77
C HIS A 29 6.90 5.14 -17.50
N ARG A 30 6.39 6.37 -17.64
CA ARG A 30 6.08 7.25 -16.50
C ARG A 30 4.92 6.70 -15.67
N HIS A 31 3.81 6.35 -16.32
CA HIS A 31 2.63 5.80 -15.66
C HIS A 31 2.93 4.54 -14.85
N LEU A 32 3.79 3.65 -15.37
CA LEU A 32 4.16 2.42 -14.69
C LEU A 32 4.96 2.68 -13.40
N VAL A 33 5.82 3.70 -13.40
CA VAL A 33 6.57 4.10 -12.20
C VAL A 33 5.65 4.79 -11.20
N GLU A 34 4.81 5.75 -11.64
CA GLU A 34 3.92 6.52 -10.77
C GLU A 34 2.82 5.67 -10.10
N THR A 35 2.38 4.59 -10.76
CA THR A 35 1.37 3.67 -10.22
C THR A 35 1.97 2.51 -9.41
N HIS A 36 3.29 2.46 -9.25
CA HIS A 36 3.98 1.50 -8.39
C HIS A 36 4.33 2.14 -7.03
N TYR A 37 3.42 2.01 -6.08
CA TYR A 37 3.37 2.87 -4.90
C TYR A 37 4.41 2.59 -3.80
N HIS A 38 4.85 1.35 -3.62
CA HIS A 38 5.71 0.97 -2.49
C HIS A 38 7.06 0.45 -2.98
N ASN A 39 8.11 1.28 -2.83
CA ASN A 39 9.47 0.99 -3.26
C ASN A 39 10.39 0.85 -2.04
N TYR A 40 11.04 -0.31 -1.88
CA TYR A 40 12.00 -0.53 -0.79
C TYR A 40 13.45 -0.32 -1.23
N ARG A 41 13.79 -0.78 -2.44
CA ARG A 41 15.17 -0.74 -2.95
C ARG A 41 15.20 -0.17 -4.36
N VAL A 42 15.94 0.92 -4.54
CA VAL A 42 16.26 1.51 -5.83
C VAL A 42 17.76 1.39 -6.04
N SER A 43 18.18 0.88 -7.19
CA SER A 43 19.60 0.71 -7.53
C SER A 43 19.78 0.96 -9.01
N PHE A 44 20.84 1.69 -9.37
CA PHE A 44 21.21 1.97 -10.76
C PHE A 44 22.71 1.73 -10.93
N LEU A 45 23.12 1.37 -12.15
CA LEU A 45 24.50 1.09 -12.50
C LEU A 45 24.84 1.87 -13.78
N ILE A 46 25.96 2.60 -13.74
CA ILE A 46 26.48 3.34 -14.89
C ILE A 46 27.86 2.74 -15.20
N PRO A 47 28.01 1.99 -16.31
CA PRO A 47 29.29 1.45 -16.72
C PRO A 47 30.33 2.57 -16.91
N GLU A 48 31.59 2.29 -16.59
CA GLU A 48 32.74 3.18 -16.86
C GLU A 48 32.63 4.59 -16.23
N CYS A 49 31.78 4.75 -15.20
CA CYS A 49 31.60 6.02 -14.50
C CYS A 49 32.54 6.10 -13.28
N GLY A 50 33.74 6.67 -13.48
CA GLY A 50 34.69 6.90 -12.38
C GLY A 50 34.32 8.08 -11.46
N ILE A 51 33.59 9.07 -11.97
CA ILE A 51 33.20 10.29 -11.26
C ILE A 51 31.71 10.54 -11.46
N LEU A 52 30.94 10.56 -10.36
CA LEU A 52 29.52 10.85 -10.38
C LEU A 52 29.26 12.36 -10.52
N SER A 53 28.28 12.75 -11.33
CA SER A 53 27.86 14.15 -11.41
C SER A 53 27.31 14.66 -10.07
N LYS A 54 27.55 15.94 -9.77
CA LYS A 54 27.05 16.57 -8.54
C LYS A 54 25.53 16.56 -8.47
N GLU A 55 24.86 16.75 -9.61
CA GLU A 55 23.41 16.72 -9.73
C GLU A 55 22.81 15.38 -9.29
N LEU A 56 23.33 14.27 -9.83
CA LEU A 56 22.85 12.94 -9.48
C LEU A 56 23.17 12.60 -8.03
N LYS A 57 24.33 13.04 -7.53
CA LYS A 57 24.69 12.86 -6.11
C LYS A 57 23.69 13.56 -5.19
N ASN A 58 23.33 14.81 -5.50
CA ASN A 58 22.37 15.58 -4.69
C ASN A 58 20.99 14.93 -4.74
N LEU A 59 20.53 14.53 -5.94
CA LEU A 59 19.23 13.87 -6.13
C LEU A 59 19.09 12.61 -5.27
N VAL A 60 20.14 11.78 -5.20
CA VAL A 60 20.14 10.55 -4.38
C VAL A 60 20.08 10.87 -2.88
N MET A 61 20.74 11.94 -2.44
CA MET A 61 20.71 12.34 -1.02
C MET A 61 19.37 12.98 -0.62
N GLU A 62 18.64 13.54 -1.58
CA GLU A 62 17.33 14.17 -1.37
C GLU A 62 16.16 13.16 -1.40
N THR A 63 16.39 11.87 -1.73
CA THR A 63 15.30 10.88 -1.67
C THR A 63 14.88 10.61 -0.22
N GLY A 64 13.69 11.08 0.15
CA GLY A 64 13.12 10.97 1.49
C GLY A 64 12.64 12.33 2.03
N PRO A 65 12.41 12.45 3.34
CA PRO A 65 12.45 11.41 4.36
C PRO A 65 11.20 10.50 4.31
N TYR A 66 11.27 9.36 5.00
CA TYR A 66 10.11 8.62 5.45
C TYR A 66 10.06 8.62 6.97
N TYR A 67 8.88 8.39 7.52
CA TYR A 67 8.63 8.39 8.96
C TYR A 67 8.20 7.01 9.40
N PHE A 68 8.48 6.70 10.67
CA PHE A 68 8.07 5.46 11.31
C PHE A 68 7.32 5.78 12.59
N VAL A 69 6.06 5.34 12.66
CA VAL A 69 5.18 5.60 13.82
C VAL A 69 4.77 4.27 14.41
N LYS A 70 5.06 4.08 15.70
CA LYS A 70 4.71 2.86 16.43
C LYS A 70 3.28 2.92 16.97
N ASN A 71 2.59 1.78 16.96
CA ASN A 71 1.27 1.59 17.57
C ASN A 71 0.22 2.64 17.17
N LEU A 72 0.27 3.12 15.92
CA LEU A 72 -0.69 4.10 15.39
C LEU A 72 -2.06 3.42 15.21
N PRO A 73 -3.12 3.91 15.85
CA PRO A 73 -4.45 3.36 15.65
C PRO A 73 -5.05 3.76 14.29
N LEU A 74 -5.76 2.83 13.65
CA LEU A 74 -6.34 3.05 12.32
C LEU A 74 -7.35 4.20 12.26
N HIS A 75 -8.03 4.49 13.36
CA HIS A 75 -9.03 5.57 13.38
C HIS A 75 -8.42 6.96 13.17
N GLU A 76 -7.11 7.15 13.42
CA GLU A 76 -6.43 8.43 13.18
C GLU A 76 -6.31 8.76 11.69
N LEU A 77 -6.09 7.72 10.87
CA LEU A 77 -5.93 7.84 9.41
C LEU A 77 -7.25 8.15 8.67
N ILE A 78 -8.39 8.07 9.35
CA ILE A 78 -9.70 8.39 8.79
C ILE A 78 -10.28 9.69 9.38
N THR A 79 -9.55 10.38 10.24
CA THR A 79 -10.02 11.66 10.81
C THR A 79 -10.13 12.72 9.73
N HIS A 80 -11.08 13.64 9.91
CA HIS A 80 -11.24 14.78 9.02
C HIS A 80 -9.96 15.62 8.92
N GLU A 81 -9.28 15.83 10.06
CA GLU A 81 -8.04 16.60 10.12
C GLU A 81 -6.94 15.96 9.29
N PHE A 82 -6.74 14.64 9.40
CA PHE A 82 -5.76 13.92 8.61
C PHE A 82 -6.07 13.97 7.12
N ILE A 83 -7.32 13.69 6.74
CA ILE A 83 -7.73 13.68 5.32
C ILE A 83 -7.56 15.07 4.70
N HIS A 84 -7.98 16.12 5.40
CA HIS A 84 -7.89 17.49 4.90
C HIS A 84 -6.43 18.01 4.85
N SER A 85 -5.59 17.60 5.79
CA SER A 85 -4.21 18.08 5.87
C SER A 85 -3.27 17.36 4.91
N PHE A 86 -3.44 16.05 4.71
CA PHE A 86 -2.49 15.24 3.96
C PHE A 86 -3.07 14.64 2.67
N VAL A 87 -4.23 13.99 2.75
CA VAL A 87 -4.81 13.24 1.62
C VAL A 87 -5.35 14.17 0.53
N LYS A 88 -5.96 15.30 0.91
CA LYS A 88 -6.50 16.30 -0.04
C LYS A 88 -5.45 17.25 -0.61
N LYS A 89 -4.30 17.41 0.06
CA LYS A 89 -3.27 18.42 -0.26
C LYS A 89 -1.97 17.79 -0.79
N GLY A 90 -2.00 16.52 -1.14
CA GLY A 90 -0.80 15.81 -1.58
C GLY A 90 -1.03 14.32 -1.74
N SER A 91 0.06 13.61 -2.00
CA SER A 91 0.09 12.15 -2.09
C SER A 91 0.63 11.58 -0.79
N PHE A 92 -0.25 10.99 0.01
CA PHE A 92 0.11 10.34 1.26
C PHE A 92 0.23 8.83 1.07
N TYR A 93 1.28 8.25 1.66
CA TYR A 93 1.59 6.84 1.60
C TYR A 93 1.70 6.30 3.02
N ALA A 94 1.03 5.17 3.27
CA ALA A 94 1.19 4.40 4.50
C ALA A 94 1.32 2.92 4.18
N LEU A 95 2.17 2.21 4.91
CA LEU A 95 2.26 0.76 4.87
C LEU A 95 2.60 0.24 6.27
N THR A 96 1.89 -0.80 6.72
CA THR A 96 2.24 -1.44 7.99
C THR A 96 3.62 -2.10 7.91
N TYR A 97 4.40 -1.94 8.97
CA TYR A 97 5.76 -2.43 9.06
C TYR A 97 5.78 -3.81 9.74
N ASN A 98 6.61 -4.71 9.20
CA ASN A 98 6.84 -6.04 9.77
C ASN A 98 5.55 -6.86 10.01
N THR A 99 4.57 -6.71 9.12
CA THR A 99 3.33 -7.51 9.08
C THR A 99 3.35 -8.37 7.83
N ASN A 100 3.42 -9.69 7.97
CA ASN A 100 3.46 -10.62 6.85
C ASN A 100 2.08 -10.70 6.20
N ILE A 101 1.98 -10.46 4.88
CA ILE A 101 0.69 -10.34 4.19
C ILE A 101 -0.19 -11.60 4.29
N ASP A 102 0.43 -12.77 4.40
CA ASP A 102 -0.23 -14.07 4.48
C ASP A 102 -0.59 -14.49 5.92
N GLU A 103 0.07 -13.91 6.93
CA GLU A 103 -0.07 -14.30 8.33
C GLU A 103 -0.83 -13.23 9.13
N ASP A 104 -0.43 -11.96 8.98
CA ASP A 104 -0.87 -10.85 9.80
C ASP A 104 -1.87 -9.94 9.08
N ASN A 105 -2.57 -9.12 9.87
CA ASN A 105 -3.33 -8.00 9.33
C ASN A 105 -2.39 -6.93 8.77
N THR A 106 -2.60 -6.55 7.51
CA THR A 106 -1.75 -5.57 6.80
C THR A 106 -2.60 -4.42 6.29
N VAL A 107 -2.11 -3.19 6.40
CA VAL A 107 -2.84 -2.00 5.96
C VAL A 107 -1.95 -1.12 5.08
N ALA A 108 -2.51 -0.63 3.98
CA ALA A 108 -1.86 0.27 3.04
C ALA A 108 -2.77 1.46 2.72
N LEU A 109 -2.20 2.67 2.67
CA LEU A 109 -2.86 3.87 2.16
C LEU A 109 -2.19 4.29 0.87
N LEU A 110 -3.01 4.38 -0.18
CA LEU A 110 -2.61 4.73 -1.53
C LEU A 110 -2.74 6.25 -1.77
N PRO A 111 -1.96 6.82 -2.71
CA PRO A 111 -2.01 8.26 -3.00
C PRO A 111 -3.34 8.72 -3.62
N ASN A 112 -4.16 7.80 -4.13
CA ASN A 112 -5.52 8.10 -4.59
C ASN A 112 -6.54 8.20 -3.44
N GLY A 113 -6.10 8.18 -2.18
CA GLY A 113 -6.94 8.26 -0.99
C GLY A 113 -7.65 6.95 -0.64
N LYS A 114 -7.27 5.82 -1.23
CA LYS A 114 -7.83 4.50 -0.87
C LYS A 114 -7.02 3.85 0.23
N LEU A 115 -7.68 3.62 1.37
CA LEU A 115 -7.19 2.81 2.48
C LEU A 115 -7.58 1.35 2.24
N ILE A 116 -6.59 0.48 2.05
CA ILE A 116 -6.75 -0.94 1.78
C ILE A 116 -6.29 -1.74 2.98
N LEU A 117 -7.15 -2.60 3.50
CA LEU A 117 -6.86 -3.50 4.60
C LEU A 117 -6.90 -4.95 4.10
N SER A 118 -5.82 -5.70 4.33
CA SER A 118 -5.73 -7.14 4.14
C SER A 118 -5.87 -7.82 5.49
N LEU A 119 -7.09 -8.22 5.82
CA LEU A 119 -7.45 -8.78 7.12
C LEU A 119 -7.46 -10.31 7.09
N ASP A 120 -7.10 -10.93 8.21
CA ASP A 120 -7.45 -12.32 8.46
C ASP A 120 -8.96 -12.51 8.61
N LYS A 121 -9.41 -13.77 8.66
CA LYS A 121 -10.84 -14.11 8.75
C LYS A 121 -11.49 -13.55 10.02
N ASP A 122 -10.84 -13.73 11.16
CA ASP A 122 -11.42 -13.39 12.47
C ASP A 122 -11.57 -11.87 12.60
N THR A 123 -10.53 -11.12 12.26
CA THR A 123 -10.51 -9.66 12.24
C THR A 123 -11.48 -9.09 11.21
N TYR A 124 -11.65 -9.72 10.06
CA TYR A 124 -12.65 -9.30 9.06
C TYR A 124 -14.08 -9.43 9.60
N GLU A 125 -14.42 -10.57 10.20
CA GLU A 125 -15.74 -10.81 10.80
C GLU A 125 -15.99 -9.88 12.00
N GLU A 126 -14.97 -9.69 12.84
CA GLU A 126 -15.02 -8.79 13.99
C GLU A 126 -15.16 -7.33 13.59
N THR A 127 -14.44 -6.84 12.59
CA THR A 127 -14.57 -5.43 12.13
C THR A 127 -15.94 -5.18 11.50
N GLY A 128 -16.54 -6.18 10.86
CA GLY A 128 -17.87 -6.09 10.26
C GLY A 128 -17.95 -5.06 9.13
N LEU A 129 -16.84 -4.88 8.41
CA LEU A 129 -16.70 -4.02 7.24
C LEU A 129 -16.95 -4.82 5.96
N GLN A 130 -17.43 -4.14 4.92
CA GLN A 130 -17.68 -4.78 3.63
C GLN A 130 -16.36 -4.96 2.88
N GLY A 131 -16.02 -6.21 2.57
CA GLY A 131 -14.82 -6.57 1.82
C GLY A 131 -15.07 -7.72 0.85
N ARG A 132 -13.98 -8.26 0.31
CA ARG A 132 -13.99 -9.40 -0.60
C ARG A 132 -12.89 -10.40 -0.26
N PRO A 133 -13.08 -11.70 -0.53
CA PRO A 133 -12.01 -12.69 -0.44
C PRO A 133 -10.76 -12.27 -1.22
N SER A 134 -9.58 -12.47 -0.63
CA SER A 134 -8.31 -12.31 -1.34
C SER A 134 -8.14 -13.42 -2.38
N LYS A 135 -7.59 -13.06 -3.54
CA LYS A 135 -7.37 -13.98 -4.68
C LYS A 135 -6.35 -15.09 -4.39
N TYR A 136 -5.55 -14.93 -3.34
CA TYR A 136 -4.45 -15.84 -2.98
C TYR A 136 -4.85 -16.90 -1.94
N SER A 137 -6.13 -16.95 -1.57
CA SER A 137 -6.62 -18.01 -0.70
C SER A 137 -6.74 -19.33 -1.47
N GLY A 138 -6.24 -20.42 -0.88
CA GLY A 138 -6.41 -21.78 -1.40
C GLY A 138 -7.87 -22.25 -1.30
N ARG A 139 -8.08 -23.51 -0.90
CA ARG A 139 -9.44 -24.06 -0.75
C ARG A 139 -10.29 -23.37 0.33
N LYS A 140 -9.65 -22.78 1.35
CA LYS A 140 -10.31 -22.01 2.40
C LYS A 140 -9.88 -20.55 2.28
N VAL A 141 -10.85 -19.64 2.31
CA VAL A 141 -10.59 -18.20 2.33
C VAL A 141 -10.10 -17.80 3.71
N MET A 142 -8.84 -17.38 3.79
CA MET A 142 -8.19 -16.99 5.04
C MET A 142 -7.89 -15.48 5.11
N LYS A 143 -7.93 -14.79 3.96
CA LYS A 143 -7.66 -13.35 3.87
C LYS A 143 -8.80 -12.63 3.15
N PHE A 144 -9.16 -11.46 3.67
CA PHE A 144 -10.19 -10.59 3.12
C PHE A 144 -9.62 -9.19 2.88
N ILE A 145 -9.99 -8.59 1.75
CA ILE A 145 -9.57 -7.24 1.38
C ILE A 145 -10.75 -6.30 1.56
N VAL A 146 -10.57 -5.30 2.43
CA VAL A 146 -11.49 -4.18 2.63
C VAL A 146 -10.87 -2.95 1.97
N SER A 147 -11.63 -2.28 1.11
CA SER A 147 -11.17 -1.05 0.43
C SER A 147 -12.08 0.10 0.84
N ILE A 148 -11.47 1.13 1.43
CA ILE A 148 -12.17 2.30 1.92
C ILE A 148 -11.64 3.51 1.15
N ASP A 149 -12.53 4.24 0.50
CA ASP A 149 -12.18 5.47 -0.21
C ASP A 149 -12.33 6.66 0.74
N LEU A 150 -11.20 7.24 1.18
CA LEU A 150 -11.18 8.36 2.12
C LEU A 150 -11.64 9.66 1.47
N MET A 151 -11.48 9.80 0.15
CA MET A 151 -11.95 10.97 -0.58
C MET A 151 -13.48 10.98 -0.62
N ASP A 152 -14.10 9.83 -0.94
CA ASP A 152 -15.55 9.64 -0.86
C ASP A 152 -16.09 9.90 0.56
N LEU A 153 -15.42 9.35 1.58
CA LEU A 153 -15.81 9.57 2.97
C LEU A 153 -15.73 11.03 3.41
N SER A 154 -14.81 11.80 2.83
CA SER A 154 -14.60 13.20 3.21
C SER A 154 -15.72 14.15 2.77
N PHE A 155 -16.58 13.73 1.83
CA PHE A 155 -17.70 14.55 1.35
C PHE A 155 -18.87 14.59 2.33
N ASN A 156 -19.09 13.51 3.08
CA ASN A 156 -20.20 13.42 4.03
C ASN A 156 -19.81 12.64 5.28
N LEU A 157 -19.31 13.38 6.27
CA LEU A 157 -18.90 12.85 7.58
C LEU A 157 -20.08 12.38 8.43
N ASN A 158 -21.30 12.84 8.14
CA ASN A 158 -22.52 12.38 8.81
C ASN A 158 -23.17 11.22 8.04
N SER A 159 -22.47 10.64 7.07
CA SER A 159 -22.96 9.45 6.38
C SER A 159 -22.89 8.25 7.31
N LYS A 160 -23.92 7.40 7.25
CA LYS A 160 -23.94 6.11 7.95
C LYS A 160 -22.71 5.25 7.64
N LYS A 161 -22.11 5.44 6.47
CA LYS A 161 -20.87 4.77 6.05
C LYS A 161 -19.67 5.21 6.88
N TYR A 162 -19.47 6.53 7.02
CA TYR A 162 -18.39 7.06 7.85
C TYR A 162 -18.56 6.67 9.31
N GLU A 163 -19.77 6.85 9.87
CA GLU A 163 -20.08 6.46 11.25
C GLU A 163 -19.79 4.98 11.50
N ARG A 164 -20.19 4.09 10.59
CA ARG A 164 -19.93 2.65 10.68
C ARG A 164 -18.44 2.32 10.69
N ILE A 165 -17.65 2.97 9.84
CA ILE A 165 -16.19 2.73 9.75
C ILE A 165 -15.49 3.30 10.99
N SER A 166 -15.83 4.52 11.38
CA SER A 166 -15.31 5.19 12.57
C SER A 166 -15.59 4.38 13.83
N TRP A 167 -16.84 3.93 14.01
CA TRP A 167 -17.23 3.07 15.12
C TRP A 167 -16.49 1.72 15.11
N SER A 168 -16.30 1.12 13.93
CA SER A 168 -15.54 -0.13 13.78
C SER A 168 -14.10 0.01 14.31
N PHE A 169 -13.40 1.08 13.91
CA PHE A 169 -12.00 1.30 14.31
C PHE A 169 -11.81 1.90 15.70
N LYS A 170 -12.80 2.59 16.27
CA LYS A 170 -12.70 3.22 17.59
C LYS A 170 -13.20 2.34 18.72
N GLU A 171 -14.35 1.71 18.55
CA GLU A 171 -15.04 1.01 19.65
C GLU A 171 -15.08 -0.49 19.43
N LYS A 172 -15.47 -0.94 18.23
CA LYS A 172 -15.71 -2.36 17.97
C LYS A 172 -14.43 -3.19 17.97
N LYS A 173 -13.44 -2.77 17.18
CA LYS A 173 -12.14 -3.43 17.06
C LYS A 173 -11.03 -2.38 16.89
N PRO A 174 -10.48 -1.88 18.00
CA PRO A 174 -9.36 -0.94 17.97
C PRO A 174 -8.10 -1.63 17.45
N LEU A 175 -7.76 -1.38 16.18
CA LEU A 175 -6.55 -1.92 15.54
C LEU A 175 -5.44 -0.87 15.57
N LYS A 176 -4.24 -1.30 15.96
CA LYS A 176 -3.02 -0.49 16.01
C LYS A 176 -1.90 -1.20 15.26
N PHE A 177 -1.10 -0.45 14.54
CA PHE A 177 0.04 -0.98 13.80
C PHE A 177 1.22 -0.04 13.86
N ASP A 178 2.40 -0.60 13.60
CA ASP A 178 3.57 0.19 13.26
C ASP A 178 3.48 0.55 11.78
N PHE A 179 3.64 1.82 11.41
CA PHE A 179 3.51 2.30 10.04
C PHE A 179 4.80 2.95 9.54
N LEU A 180 5.14 2.64 8.28
CA LEU A 180 5.99 3.46 7.43
C LEU A 180 5.11 4.50 6.73
N LEU A 181 5.45 5.78 6.89
CA LEU A 181 4.69 6.91 6.36
C LEU A 181 5.58 7.78 5.47
N ALA A 182 5.02 8.27 4.36
CA ALA A 182 5.66 9.29 3.54
C ALA A 182 4.58 10.20 2.94
N TRP A 183 4.91 11.47 2.73
CA TRP A 183 4.00 12.42 2.13
C TRP A 183 4.75 13.29 1.12
N HIS A 184 4.18 13.36 -0.08
CA HIS A 184 4.66 14.23 -1.13
C HIS A 184 3.65 15.37 -1.32
N HIS A 185 4.08 16.60 -1.05
CA HIS A 185 3.28 17.77 -1.35
C HIS A 185 3.26 18.00 -2.87
N THR A 186 2.07 18.01 -3.45
CA THR A 186 1.83 18.23 -4.89
C THR A 186 1.23 19.59 -5.13
#